data_AF-A0A929J2P7-F1
#
_entry.id   AF-A0A929J2P7-F1
#
_cell.length_a   1.000
_cell.length_b   1.000
_cell.length_c   1.000
_cell.angle_alpha   90.00
_cell.angle_beta   90.00
_cell.angle_gamma   90.00
#
_symmetry.space_group_name_H-M   'P 1'
#
loop_
_entity.id
_entity.type
_entity.pdbx_description
1 polymer ?
#
loop_
_entity_poly.entity_id
_entity_poly.type
_entity_poly.pdbx_seq_one_letter_code
_entity_poly.pdbx_strand_id
1 'polypeptide(L)'
;MWVIAAREFRSLFISPLAWSILGAMQIILGWFFAVLVEWFLQPEVQANLASDPNASGLTAIVVASLFDWTAIILLLTTPLLTMRLISEERRNNTLPLLLSAPISMGSIILGKFFGLMGFFLVIFAMLMIMPLSLLL
;
A
#
# COMPACT_ATOMS: atom_id res chain seq x y z
N MET A 1 19.16 6.41 13.66
CA MET A 1 18.32 5.55 12.79
C MET A 1 16.83 5.90 12.89
N TRP A 2 16.17 5.72 14.05
CA TRP A 2 14.73 6.02 14.21
C TRP A 2 14.30 7.46 13.83
N VAL A 3 15.13 8.45 14.18
CA VAL A 3 14.87 9.86 13.82
C VAL A 3 14.86 10.07 12.30
N ILE A 4 15.70 9.34 11.56
CA ILE A 4 15.75 9.39 10.09
C ILE A 4 14.48 8.74 9.53
N ALA A 5 14.07 7.57 10.05
CA ALA A 5 12.85 6.89 9.62
C ALA A 5 11.59 7.75 9.83
N ALA A 6 11.44 8.38 11.00
CA ALA A 6 10.30 9.26 11.29
C ALA A 6 10.29 10.51 10.38
N ARG A 7 11.47 11.08 10.09
CA ARG A 7 11.61 12.20 9.16
C ARG A 7 11.20 11.80 7.74
N GLU A 8 11.67 10.66 7.25
CA GLU A 8 11.35 10.14 5.91
C GLU A 8 9.86 9.82 5.78
N PHE A 9 9.29 9.14 6.77
CA PHE A 9 7.85 8.87 6.81
C PHE A 9 7.05 10.18 6.73
N ARG A 10 7.39 11.18 7.56
CA ARG A 10 6.70 12.49 7.53
C ARG A 10 6.91 13.21 6.19
N SER A 11 8.09 13.11 5.59
CA SER A 11 8.40 13.68 4.27
C SER A 11 7.49 13.10 3.17
N LEU A 12 7.20 11.80 3.24
CA LEU A 12 6.26 11.16 2.31
C LEU A 12 4.87 11.79 2.43
N PHE A 13 4.32 11.95 3.64
CA PHE A 13 2.98 12.55 3.85
C PHE A 13 2.91 14.08 3.64
N ILE A 14 4.03 14.78 3.60
CA ILE A 14 4.04 16.20 3.22
C ILE A 14 3.97 16.35 1.69
N SER A 15 4.31 15.29 0.95
CA SER A 15 4.30 15.34 -0.51
C SER A 15 2.91 15.11 -1.11
N PRO A 16 2.46 15.99 -2.02
CA PRO A 16 1.18 15.82 -2.72
C PRO A 16 1.08 14.48 -3.46
N LEU A 17 2.21 13.95 -3.94
CA LEU A 17 2.27 12.71 -4.70
C LEU A 17 1.90 11.48 -3.86
N ALA A 18 2.29 11.45 -2.58
CA ALA A 18 1.95 10.33 -1.71
C ALA A 18 0.44 10.27 -1.47
N TRP A 19 -0.20 11.42 -1.25
CA TRP A 19 -1.64 11.53 -1.12
C TRP A 19 -2.37 11.17 -2.41
N SER A 20 -1.86 11.58 -3.58
CA SER A 20 -2.49 11.19 -4.85
C SER A 20 -2.41 9.69 -5.09
N ILE A 21 -1.29 9.05 -4.75
CA ILE A 21 -1.15 7.58 -4.86
C ILE A 21 -2.12 6.88 -3.90
N LEU A 22 -2.16 7.30 -2.63
CA LEU A 22 -3.09 6.72 -1.65
C LEU A 22 -4.55 6.87 -2.10
N GLY A 23 -4.95 8.07 -2.52
CA GLY A 23 -6.30 8.34 -2.99
C GLY A 23 -6.66 7.54 -4.24
N ALA A 24 -5.81 7.56 -5.26
CA ALA A 24 -6.05 6.82 -6.50
C ALA A 24 -6.13 5.32 -6.25
N MET A 25 -5.21 4.77 -5.44
CA MET A 25 -5.22 3.36 -5.07
C MET A 25 -6.50 2.99 -4.31
N GLN A 26 -6.96 3.83 -3.37
CA GLN A 26 -8.19 3.59 -2.63
C GLN A 26 -9.44 3.66 -3.50
N ILE A 27 -9.50 4.60 -4.45
CA ILE A 27 -10.61 4.68 -5.40
C ILE A 27 -10.67 3.42 -6.27
N ILE A 28 -9.53 2.97 -6.80
CA ILE A 28 -9.44 1.79 -7.65
C ILE A 28 -9.86 0.54 -6.85
N LEU A 29 -9.27 0.32 -5.67
CA LEU A 29 -9.57 -0.85 -4.84
C LEU A 29 -11.00 -0.82 -4.31
N GLY A 30 -11.52 0.35 -3.93
CA GLY A 30 -12.89 0.51 -3.44
C GLY A 30 -13.93 0.26 -4.52
N TRP A 31 -13.66 0.71 -5.75
CA TRP A 31 -14.49 0.37 -6.91
C TRP A 31 -14.48 -1.14 -7.17
N PHE A 32 -13.30 -1.78 -7.18
CA PHE A 32 -13.18 -3.22 -7.35
C PHE A 32 -13.92 -4.00 -6.25
N PHE A 33 -13.80 -3.56 -5.00
CA PHE A 33 -14.52 -4.13 -3.87
C PHE A 33 -16.03 -4.05 -4.07
N ALA A 34 -16.57 -2.89 -4.44
CA ALA A 34 -18.01 -2.71 -4.68
C ALA A 34 -18.51 -3.63 -5.79
N VAL A 35 -17.81 -3.69 -6.93
CA VAL A 35 -18.13 -4.57 -8.05
C VAL A 35 -18.13 -6.05 -7.63
N LEU A 36 -17.16 -6.45 -6.79
CA LEU A 36 -17.03 -7.83 -6.35
C LEU A 36 -18.14 -8.24 -5.37
N VAL A 37 -18.53 -7.32 -4.47
CA VAL A 37 -19.66 -7.53 -3.57
C VAL A 37 -20.96 -7.63 -4.38
N GLU A 38 -21.19 -6.72 -5.33
CA GLU A 38 -22.35 -6.78 -6.21
C GLU A 38 -22.40 -8.08 -7.02
N TRP A 39 -21.26 -8.53 -7.54
CA TRP A 39 -21.14 -9.79 -8.28
C TRP A 39 -21.55 -10.99 -7.41
N PHE A 40 -21.11 -11.05 -6.16
CA PHE A 40 -21.48 -12.14 -5.25
C PHE A 40 -22.94 -12.08 -4.81
N LEU A 41 -23.54 -10.89 -4.75
CA LEU A 41 -24.95 -10.71 -4.40
C LEU A 41 -25.91 -11.12 -5.55
N GLN A 42 -25.41 -11.42 -6.74
CA GLN A 42 -26.24 -11.88 -7.85
C GLN A 42 -26.89 -13.25 -7.52
N PRO A 43 -28.20 -13.43 -7.77
CA PRO A 43 -28.93 -14.65 -7.41
C PRO A 43 -28.34 -15.92 -8.03
N GLU A 44 -27.81 -15.81 -9.25
CA GLU A 44 -27.20 -16.89 -10.01
C GLU A 44 -25.91 -17.38 -9.34
N VAL A 45 -25.08 -16.45 -8.86
CA VAL A 45 -23.80 -16.75 -8.19
C VAL A 45 -24.08 -17.42 -6.85
N GLN A 46 -25.04 -16.91 -6.08
CA GLN A 46 -25.43 -17.53 -4.80
C GLN A 46 -26.01 -18.94 -4.98
N ALA A 47 -26.82 -19.15 -6.03
CA ALA A 47 -27.39 -20.46 -6.33
C ALA A 47 -26.31 -21.49 -6.69
N ASN A 48 -25.31 -21.08 -7.50
CA ASN A 48 -24.18 -21.94 -7.85
C ASN A 48 -23.33 -22.28 -6.61
N LEU A 49 -23.08 -21.31 -5.73
CA LEU A 49 -22.30 -21.54 -4.51
C LEU A 49 -23.06 -22.37 -3.47
N ALA A 50 -24.38 -22.23 -3.37
CA ALA A 50 -25.21 -23.05 -2.48
C ALA A 50 -25.25 -24.54 -2.89
N SER A 51 -24.96 -24.83 -4.16
CA SER A 51 -24.88 -26.20 -4.66
C SER A 51 -23.53 -26.90 -4.38
N ASP A 52 -22.51 -26.15 -3.97
CA ASP A 52 -21.18 -26.67 -3.63
C ASP A 52 -20.93 -26.58 -2.11
N PRO A 53 -20.85 -27.71 -1.37
CA PRO A 53 -20.58 -27.73 0.07
C PRO A 53 -19.23 -27.11 0.47
N ASN A 54 -18.28 -26.96 -0.46
CA ASN A 54 -16.96 -26.37 -0.22
C ASN A 54 -16.84 -24.93 -0.77
N ALA A 55 -17.94 -24.31 -1.17
CA ALA A 55 -17.95 -22.94 -1.66
C ALA A 55 -17.34 -21.98 -0.62
N SER A 56 -16.34 -21.20 -1.06
CA SER A 56 -15.73 -20.17 -0.23
C SER A 56 -16.74 -19.03 0.02
N GLY A 57 -16.82 -18.57 1.27
CA GLY A 57 -17.67 -17.43 1.62
C GLY A 57 -17.22 -16.13 0.95
N LEU A 58 -18.15 -15.16 0.85
CA LEU A 58 -17.92 -13.82 0.28
C LEU A 58 -16.60 -13.21 0.74
N THR A 59 -16.36 -13.22 2.05
CA THR A 59 -15.17 -12.60 2.65
C THR A 59 -13.87 -13.23 2.14
N ALA A 60 -13.82 -14.54 1.94
CA ALA A 60 -12.61 -15.21 1.45
C ALA A 60 -12.33 -14.86 -0.01
N ILE A 61 -13.37 -14.86 -0.86
CA ILE A 61 -13.26 -14.49 -2.28
C ILE A 61 -12.86 -13.02 -2.43
N VAL A 62 -13.48 -12.15 -1.64
CA VAL A 62 -13.20 -10.71 -1.66
C VAL A 62 -11.79 -10.40 -1.19
N VAL A 63 -11.37 -10.98 -0.06
CA VAL A 63 -10.02 -10.78 0.47
C VAL A 63 -8.97 -11.26 -0.53
N ALA A 64 -9.09 -12.47 -1.07
CA ALA A 64 -8.13 -13.00 -2.03
C ALA A 64 -8.00 -12.10 -3.27
N SER A 65 -9.13 -11.74 -3.87
CA SER A 65 -9.16 -10.89 -5.07
C SER A 65 -8.58 -9.49 -4.81
N LEU A 66 -8.91 -8.87 -3.66
CA LEU A 66 -8.37 -7.56 -3.30
C LEU A 66 -6.86 -7.60 -3.07
N PHE A 67 -6.34 -8.67 -2.47
CA PHE A 67 -4.90 -8.87 -2.28
C PHE A 67 -4.17 -9.01 -3.62
N ASP A 68 -4.74 -9.75 -4.58
CA ASP A 68 -4.16 -9.89 -5.92
C ASP A 68 -4.06 -8.55 -6.64
N TRP A 69 -5.14 -7.77 -6.65
CA TRP A 69 -5.14 -6.43 -7.24
C TRP A 69 -4.16 -5.49 -6.54
N THR A 70 -4.09 -5.56 -5.22
CA THR A 70 -3.15 -4.77 -4.42
C THR A 70 -1.71 -5.14 -4.73
N ALA A 71 -1.40 -6.42 -4.91
CA ALA A 71 -0.06 -6.88 -5.25
C ALA A 71 0.40 -6.29 -6.59
N ILE A 72 -0.49 -6.24 -7.60
CA ILE A 72 -0.22 -5.61 -8.90
C ILE A 72 0.04 -4.11 -8.74
N ILE A 73 -0.79 -3.40 -7.97
CA ILE A 73 -0.61 -1.95 -7.74
C ILE A 73 0.69 -1.67 -6.98
N LEU A 74 1.01 -2.47 -5.95
CA LEU A 74 2.24 -2.34 -5.19
C LEU A 74 3.47 -2.64 -6.05
N LEU A 75 3.40 -3.62 -6.95
CA LEU A 75 4.49 -3.91 -7.90
C LEU A 75 4.83 -2.67 -8.74
N LEU A 76 3.82 -1.91 -9.19
CA LEU A 76 4.00 -0.68 -9.97
C LEU A 76 4.42 0.51 -9.10
N THR A 77 3.90 0.60 -7.88
CA THR A 77 4.11 1.75 -6.99
C THR A 77 5.46 1.69 -6.26
N THR A 78 5.95 0.49 -5.96
CA THR A 78 7.24 0.26 -5.28
C THR A 78 8.43 0.90 -6.00
N PRO A 79 8.67 0.68 -7.31
CA PRO A 79 9.76 1.34 -8.02
C PRO A 79 9.59 2.85 -8.05
N LEU A 80 8.35 3.36 -8.16
CA LEU A 80 8.08 4.79 -8.15
C LEU A 80 8.48 5.44 -6.81
N LEU A 81 8.09 4.83 -5.68
CA LEU A 81 8.41 5.34 -4.33
C LEU A 81 9.90 5.22 -4.01
N THR A 82 10.52 4.10 -4.38
CA THR A 82 11.96 3.87 -4.14
C THR A 82 12.85 4.73 -5.03
N MET A 83 12.49 4.96 -6.30
CA MET A 83 13.23 5.89 -7.16
C MET A 83 13.12 7.33 -6.67
N ARG A 84 11.96 7.73 -6.16
CA ARG A 84 11.76 9.07 -5.59
C ARG A 84 12.67 9.33 -4.39
N LEU A 85 12.81 8.34 -3.51
CA LEU A 85 13.70 8.41 -2.35
C LEU A 85 15.15 8.76 -2.72
N ILE A 86 15.66 8.20 -3.81
CA ILE A 86 17.03 8.43 -4.30
C ILE A 86 17.08 9.72 -5.15
N SER A 87 16.07 9.96 -5.96
CA SER A 87 16.02 11.09 -6.90
C SER A 87 15.85 12.43 -6.19
N GLU A 88 15.10 12.48 -5.08
CA GLU A 88 14.97 13.69 -4.25
C GLU A 88 16.30 14.09 -3.62
N GLU A 89 17.13 13.13 -3.20
CA GLU A 89 18.45 13.44 -2.65
C GLU A 89 19.46 13.87 -3.72
N ARG A 90 19.37 13.27 -4.91
CA ARG A 90 20.19 13.66 -6.06
C ARG A 90 19.82 15.06 -6.54
N ARG A 91 18.53 15.39 -6.58
CA ARG A 91 18.02 16.71 -7.00
C ARG A 91 18.35 17.81 -6.00
N ASN A 92 18.28 17.51 -4.71
CA ASN A 92 18.52 18.50 -3.64
C ASN A 92 20.01 18.65 -3.28
N ASN A 93 20.92 17.92 -3.94
CA ASN A 93 22.35 17.88 -3.62
C ASN A 93 22.61 17.61 -2.12
N THR A 94 21.75 16.83 -1.47
CA THR A 94 21.89 16.51 -0.03
C THR A 94 22.73 15.25 0.20
N LEU A 95 23.00 14.46 -0.86
CA LEU A 95 23.87 13.28 -0.79
C LEU A 95 25.29 13.61 -0.24
N PRO A 96 25.99 14.66 -0.72
CA PRO A 96 27.31 15.01 -0.19
C PRO A 96 27.26 15.48 1.27
N LEU A 97 26.16 16.14 1.69
CA LEU A 97 25.95 16.61 3.06
C LEU A 97 25.66 15.46 4.04
N LEU A 98 24.95 14.43 3.58
CA LEU A 98 24.70 13.21 4.37
C LEU A 98 25.95 12.33 4.48
N LEU A 99 26.77 12.27 3.43
CA LEU A 99 28.02 11.50 3.41
C LEU A 99 29.15 12.17 4.22
N SER A 100 29.10 13.49 4.39
CA SER A 100 30.06 14.24 5.21
C SER A 100 29.65 14.36 6.68
N ALA A 101 28.41 14.01 7.01
CA ALA A 101 27.96 13.95 8.40
C ALA A 101 28.52 12.69 9.10
N PRO A 102 28.84 12.75 10.41
CA PRO A 102 29.39 11.63 11.17
C PRO A 102 28.30 10.60 11.53
N ILE A 103 27.56 10.12 10.54
CA ILE A 103 26.49 9.13 10.66
C ILE A 103 26.86 7.91 9.83
N SER A 104 26.69 6.71 10.39
CA SER A 104 27.03 5.49 9.65
C SER A 104 26.13 5.34 8.43
N MET A 105 26.72 4.97 7.29
CA MET A 105 25.99 4.75 6.03
C MET A 105 24.83 3.73 6.21
N GLY A 106 25.06 2.67 7.00
CA GLY A 106 24.03 1.68 7.31
C GLY A 106 22.83 2.26 8.06
N SER A 107 23.03 3.23 8.96
CA SER A 107 21.93 3.88 9.69
C SER A 107 21.05 4.76 8.80
N ILE A 108 21.61 5.29 7.70
CA ILE A 108 20.89 6.07 6.69
C ILE A 108 20.04 5.15 5.83
N ILE A 109 20.64 4.06 5.32
CA ILE A 109 19.95 3.06 4.48
C ILE A 109 18.78 2.44 5.25
N LEU A 110 19.01 1.99 6.48
CA LEU A 110 17.97 1.41 7.31
C LEU A 110 16.89 2.44 7.66
N GLY A 111 17.27 3.69 7.98
CA GLY A 111 16.31 4.75 8.26
C GLY A 111 15.34 4.99 7.09
N LYS A 112 15.86 5.07 5.87
CA LYS A 112 15.04 5.21 4.66
C LYS A 112 14.15 4.01 4.38
N PHE A 113 14.69 2.81 4.54
CA PHE A 113 13.91 1.57 4.39
C PHE A 113 12.71 1.52 5.34
N PHE A 114 12.94 1.79 6.63
CA PHE A 114 11.84 1.81 7.61
C PHE A 114 10.85 2.96 7.38
N GLY A 115 11.30 4.11 6.88
CA GLY A 115 10.41 5.21 6.48
C GLY A 115 9.44 4.79 5.37
N LEU A 116 9.94 4.14 4.32
CA LEU A 116 9.11 3.58 3.24
C LEU A 116 8.23 2.41 3.71
N MET A 117 8.75 1.54 4.58
CA MET A 117 7.98 0.44 5.16
C MET A 117 6.76 0.95 5.91
N GLY A 118 6.90 2.06 6.65
CA GLY A 118 5.77 2.72 7.30
C GLY A 118 4.68 3.14 6.31
N PHE A 119 5.05 3.65 5.13
CA PHE A 119 4.08 4.02 4.10
C PHE A 119 3.33 2.80 3.53
N PHE A 120 4.03 1.69 3.29
CA PHE A 120 3.39 0.44 2.89
C PHE A 120 2.44 -0.09 3.98
N LEU A 121 2.81 0.01 5.25
CA LEU A 121 1.93 -0.35 6.36
C LEU A 121 0.63 0.47 6.36
N VAL A 122 0.69 1.76 6.02
CA VAL A 122 -0.52 2.59 5.88
C VAL A 122 -1.40 2.11 4.72
N ILE A 123 -0.81 1.73 3.59
CA ILE A 123 -1.56 1.14 2.46
C ILE A 123 -2.27 -0.15 2.90
N PHE A 124 -1.56 -1.07 3.56
CA PHE A 124 -2.15 -2.32 4.06
C PHE A 124 -3.23 -2.06 5.12
N ALA A 125 -3.01 -1.12 6.03
CA ALA A 125 -4.00 -0.75 7.03
C ALA A 125 -5.28 -0.23 6.38
N MET A 126 -5.18 0.63 5.36
CA MET A 126 -6.34 1.12 4.62
C MET A 126 -7.04 0.01 3.84
N LEU A 127 -6.29 -0.90 3.22
CA LEU A 127 -6.86 -2.06 2.53
C LEU A 127 -7.70 -2.90 3.49
N MET A 128 -7.20 -3.17 4.70
CA MET A 128 -7.89 -3.99 5.70
C MET A 128 -9.23 -3.41 6.16
N ILE A 129 -9.48 -2.11 5.98
CA ILE A 129 -10.77 -1.50 6.31
C ILE A 129 -11.92 -2.08 5.46
N MET A 130 -11.65 -2.43 4.19
CA MET A 130 -12.65 -3.00 3.29
C MET A 130 -13.16 -4.38 3.73
N PRO A 131 -12.31 -5.42 3.94
CA PRO A 131 -12.79 -6.71 4.41
C PRO A 131 -13.31 -6.65 5.85
N LEU A 132 -12.79 -5.74 6.69
CA LEU A 132 -13.34 -5.53 8.04
C LEU A 132 -14.80 -5.06 7.98
N SER A 133 -15.18 -4.29 6.96
CA SER A 133 -16.58 -3.88 6.76
C SER A 133 -17.52 -5.04 6.41
N LEU A 134 -17.00 -6.16 5.90
CA LEU A 134 -17.78 -7.37 5.64
C LEU A 134 -17.97 -8.25 6.88
N LEU A 135 -17.18 -8.01 7.94
CA LEU A 135 -17.30 -8.72 9.22
C LEU A 135 -18.31 -8.06 10.17
N LEU A 136 -18.64 -6.79 9.94
CA LEU A 136 -19.62 -6.01 10.70
C LEU A 136 -21.03 -6.22 10.14
#